data_AF-A0A914PN86-F1
#
_entry.id   AF-A0A914PN86-F1
#
_cell.length_a   1.000
_cell.length_b   1.000
_cell.length_c   1.000
_cell.angle_alpha   90.00
_cell.angle_beta   90.00
_cell.angle_gamma   90.00
#
_symmetry.space_group_name_H-M   'P 1'
#
loop_
_entity.id
_entity.type
_entity.pdbx_description
1 polymer ?
#
loop_
_entity_poly.entity_id
_entity_poly.type
_entity_poly.pdbx_seq_one_letter_code
_entity_poly.pdbx_strand_id
1 'polypeptide(L)'
;MEQITYESTVILVDILTKIRSPLLKIKTTQTQFKNVKTFDKIPVSEMHQCSFQFIGSNGYMTSDPTNNLITEFQSFAKNDEIPQWFIVSADLIKHQFYAINGLIEGFCIKKFPHIFECLSDKFDPQKFVKFVGENFSTKLEVWIGSFQCKIKAICNNSVEFYLPTLETYKNHCQNYGIASSIVESAPIMFMNENGIIFHTFFSYYFTGKEEIFDYGLIYRG
;
A
#
# COMPACT_ATOMS: atom_id res chain seq x y z
N MET A 1 2.03 -15.99 5.63
CA MET A 1 3.11 -15.07 6.05
C MET A 1 3.89 -15.73 7.15
N GLU A 2 5.22 -15.66 7.09
CA GLU A 2 6.07 -16.14 8.17
C GLU A 2 6.00 -15.14 9.32
N GLN A 3 5.61 -15.63 10.49
CA GLN A 3 5.53 -14.82 11.71
C GLN A 3 6.95 -14.48 12.16
N ILE A 4 7.25 -13.20 12.40
CA ILE A 4 8.56 -12.79 12.93
C ILE A 4 8.71 -13.35 14.35
N THR A 5 9.78 -14.10 14.59
CA THR A 5 10.16 -14.56 15.93
C THR A 5 11.33 -13.75 16.47
N TYR A 6 11.50 -13.72 17.79
CA TYR A 6 12.72 -13.20 18.38
C TYR A 6 13.94 -13.97 17.86
N GLU A 7 15.10 -13.31 17.83
CA GLU A 7 16.35 -13.78 17.21
C GLU A 7 16.36 -13.77 15.66
N SER A 8 15.23 -13.45 15.02
CA SER A 8 15.16 -13.26 13.58
C SER A 8 16.01 -12.08 13.10
N THR A 9 16.56 -12.23 11.89
CA THR A 9 17.21 -11.13 11.16
C THR A 9 16.14 -10.32 10.43
N VAL A 10 16.10 -9.02 10.66
CA VAL A 10 15.10 -8.09 10.14
C VAL A 10 15.77 -6.86 9.51
N ILE A 11 15.05 -6.21 8.60
CA ILE A 11 15.38 -4.89 8.06
C ILE A 11 14.16 -4.00 8.29
N LEU A 12 14.38 -2.83 8.87
CA LEU A 12 13.34 -1.80 8.98
C LEU A 12 13.36 -0.95 7.71
N VAL A 13 12.21 -0.80 7.06
CA VAL A 13 12.07 -0.03 5.82
C VAL A 13 11.01 1.04 6.03
N ASP A 14 11.40 2.30 5.82
CA ASP A 14 10.44 3.39 5.86
C ASP A 14 9.50 3.33 4.65
N ILE A 15 8.20 3.38 4.91
CA ILE A 15 7.19 3.15 3.86
C ILE A 15 7.12 4.31 2.85
N LEU A 16 7.50 5.53 3.25
CA LEU A 16 7.41 6.74 2.43
C LEU A 16 8.68 6.96 1.59
N THR A 17 9.84 6.98 2.25
CA THR A 17 11.15 7.30 1.64
C THR A 17 11.86 6.06 1.08
N LYS A 18 11.41 4.86 1.46
CA LYS A 18 12.06 3.58 1.14
C LYS A 18 13.48 3.44 1.69
N ILE A 19 13.91 4.33 2.58
CA ILE A 19 15.17 4.21 3.31
C ILE A 19 15.13 2.95 4.16
N ARG A 20 16.25 2.23 4.21
CA ARG A 20 16.37 0.93 4.91
C ARG A 20 17.41 1.03 6.02
N SER A 21 17.15 0.36 7.13
CA SER A 21 18.16 0.12 8.15
C SER A 21 19.23 -0.86 7.63
N PRO A 22 20.40 -0.93 8.29
CA PRO A 22 21.27 -2.10 8.22
C PRO A 22 20.53 -3.38 8.67
N LEU A 23 21.18 -4.54 8.52
CA LEU A 23 20.65 -5.80 9.06
C LEU A 23 20.63 -5.75 10.59
N LEU A 24 19.46 -6.00 11.16
CA LEU A 24 19.23 -6.01 12.59
C LEU A 24 18.79 -7.39 13.05
N LYS A 25 19.07 -7.72 14.29
CA LYS A 25 18.51 -8.88 14.98
C LYS A 25 17.54 -8.40 16.05
N ILE A 26 16.28 -8.83 15.98
CA ILE A 26 15.28 -8.48 16.99
C ILE A 26 15.46 -9.36 18.23
N LYS A 27 15.56 -8.74 19.40
CA LYS A 27 15.80 -9.40 20.69
C LYS A 27 14.67 -9.06 21.65
N THR A 28 14.27 -10.01 22.49
CA THR A 28 13.34 -9.71 23.59
C THR A 28 14.09 -9.09 24.76
N THR A 29 13.53 -8.05 25.37
CA THR A 29 14.05 -7.45 26.61
C THR A 29 13.23 -7.86 27.84
N GLN A 30 12.09 -8.54 27.62
CA GLN A 30 11.19 -8.95 28.68
C GLN A 30 11.79 -10.09 29.51
N THR A 31 11.82 -9.88 30.83
CA THR A 31 12.41 -10.81 31.80
C THR A 31 11.70 -12.16 31.85
N GLN A 32 10.38 -12.19 31.60
CA GLN A 32 9.58 -13.41 31.55
C GLN A 32 10.04 -14.39 30.46
N PHE A 33 10.63 -13.88 29.37
CA PHE A 33 11.16 -14.72 28.30
C PHE A 33 12.62 -15.12 28.53
N LYS A 34 13.36 -14.46 29.43
CA LYS A 34 14.80 -14.71 29.67
C LYS A 34 15.16 -16.16 30.05
N ASN A 35 14.21 -16.94 30.55
CA ASN A 35 14.39 -18.34 30.97
C ASN A 35 13.96 -19.37 29.91
N VAL A 36 13.47 -18.95 28.75
CA VAL A 36 13.05 -19.86 27.68
C VAL A 36 14.27 -20.26 26.87
N LYS A 37 14.63 -21.55 26.89
CA LYS A 37 15.81 -22.10 26.19
C LYS A 37 15.80 -21.94 24.66
N THR A 38 14.69 -21.49 24.07
CA THR A 38 14.49 -21.34 22.62
C THR A 38 13.77 -20.03 22.30
N PHE A 39 14.49 -18.91 22.33
CA PHE A 39 13.96 -17.60 21.92
C PHE A 39 13.57 -17.56 20.44
N ASP A 40 14.26 -18.31 19.60
CA ASP A 40 14.07 -18.40 18.14
C ASP A 40 12.64 -18.84 17.73
N LYS A 41 11.88 -19.39 18.68
CA LYS A 41 10.50 -19.88 18.47
C LYS A 41 9.42 -18.99 19.09
N ILE A 42 9.80 -17.93 19.80
CA ILE A 42 8.82 -17.03 20.43
C ILE A 42 8.43 -15.98 19.39
N PRO A 43 7.15 -15.92 18.97
CA PRO A 43 6.71 -14.90 18.05
C PRO A 43 6.77 -13.52 18.68
N VAL A 44 7.11 -12.53 17.86
CA VAL A 44 6.94 -11.13 18.20
C VAL A 44 5.44 -10.82 18.17
N SER A 45 4.95 -10.02 19.10
CA SER A 45 3.53 -9.69 19.23
C SER A 45 3.36 -8.23 19.61
N GLU A 46 2.13 -7.74 19.47
CA GLU A 46 1.76 -6.36 19.77
C GLU A 46 2.20 -5.93 21.16
N MET A 47 2.73 -4.70 21.25
CA MET A 47 3.17 -4.04 22.47
C MET A 47 4.27 -4.79 23.23
N HIS A 48 4.95 -5.75 22.59
CA HIS A 48 6.13 -6.37 23.17
C HIS A 48 7.29 -5.39 23.29
N GLN A 49 8.05 -5.52 24.38
CA GLN A 49 9.33 -4.83 24.54
C GLN A 49 10.43 -5.64 23.86
N CYS A 50 11.14 -4.98 22.95
CA CYS A 50 12.22 -5.55 22.18
C CYS A 50 13.43 -4.61 22.13
N SER A 51 14.52 -5.10 21.56
CA SER A 51 15.69 -4.32 21.18
C SER A 51 16.18 -4.80 19.81
N PHE A 52 16.89 -3.93 19.10
CA PHE A 52 17.43 -4.25 17.77
C PHE A 52 18.95 -4.19 17.83
N GLN A 53 19.60 -5.35 17.66
CA GLN A 53 21.06 -5.45 17.64
C GLN A 53 21.56 -5.38 16.20
N PHE A 54 22.59 -4.59 15.92
CA PHE A 54 23.23 -4.57 14.61
C PHE A 54 24.00 -5.87 14.36
N ILE A 55 23.69 -6.57 13.26
CA ILE A 55 24.38 -7.82 12.93
C ILE A 55 25.85 -7.56 12.61
N GLY A 56 26.74 -8.37 13.18
CA GLY A 56 28.20 -8.20 13.06
C GLY A 56 28.81 -7.28 14.12
N SER A 57 28.01 -6.75 15.04
CA SER A 57 28.47 -5.94 16.17
C SER A 57 27.77 -6.32 17.48
N ASN A 58 28.27 -5.79 18.60
CA ASN A 58 27.57 -5.82 19.89
C ASN A 58 26.76 -4.54 20.13
N GLY A 59 26.56 -3.72 19.09
CA GLY A 59 25.81 -2.48 19.14
C GLY A 59 24.30 -2.69 19.04
N TYR A 60 23.54 -1.86 19.75
CA TYR A 60 22.09 -1.80 19.74
C TYR A 60 21.60 -0.48 19.17
N MET A 61 20.50 -0.52 18.44
CA MET A 61 19.83 0.68 17.96
C MET A 61 19.20 1.43 19.15
N THR A 62 19.59 2.69 19.33
CA THR A 62 19.02 3.59 20.33
C THR A 62 18.59 4.91 19.69
N SER A 63 17.76 5.67 20.39
CA SER A 63 17.50 7.06 20.08
C SER A 63 18.28 7.95 21.04
N ASP A 64 18.98 8.95 20.51
CA ASP A 64 19.51 10.05 21.29
C ASP A 64 18.36 11.04 21.58
N PRO A 65 17.91 11.17 22.85
CA PRO A 65 16.80 12.04 23.21
C PRO A 65 17.13 13.53 22.99
N THR A 66 18.41 13.89 22.87
CA THR A 66 18.85 15.27 22.73
C THR A 66 18.71 15.77 21.30
N ASN A 67 19.01 14.90 20.32
CA ASN A 67 19.04 15.26 18.90
C ASN A 67 17.98 14.54 18.06
N ASN A 68 17.16 13.67 18.67
CA ASN A 68 16.21 12.78 17.98
C ASN A 68 16.88 11.96 16.86
N LEU A 69 18.14 11.59 17.06
CA LEU A 69 18.92 10.80 16.11
C LEU A 69 18.90 9.33 16.51
N ILE A 70 18.78 8.45 15.52
CA ILE A 70 19.02 7.02 15.71
C ILE A 70 20.53 6.79 15.67
N THR A 71 21.07 6.18 16.73
CA THR A 71 22.50 5.93 16.91
C THR A 71 22.75 4.49 17.36
N GLU A 72 24.01 4.07 17.30
CA GLU A 72 24.46 2.79 17.84
C GLU A 72 24.92 2.96 19.30
N PHE A 73 24.30 2.21 20.21
CA PHE A 73 24.73 2.06 21.59
C PHE A 73 25.51 0.75 21.75
N GLN A 74 26.79 0.84 22.07
CA GLN A 74 27.61 -0.34 22.33
C GLN A 74 27.44 -0.78 23.79
N SER A 75 26.93 -2.00 24.00
CA SER A 75 26.91 -2.61 25.33
C SER A 75 28.24 -3.30 25.59
N PHE A 76 28.94 -2.86 26.64
CA PHE A 76 30.24 -3.39 27.06
C PHE A 76 30.15 -4.29 28.31
N ALA A 77 29.05 -4.20 29.06
CA ALA A 77 28.84 -4.97 30.28
C ALA A 77 27.52 -5.75 30.27
N LYS A 78 27.50 -6.90 30.96
CA LYS A 78 26.30 -7.74 31.14
C LYS A 78 25.11 -7.03 31.83
N ASN A 79 25.37 -5.89 32.49
CA ASN A 79 24.40 -5.13 33.26
C ASN A 79 23.98 -3.82 32.57
N ASP A 80 24.47 -3.54 31.35
CA ASP A 80 24.04 -2.34 30.65
C ASP A 80 22.53 -2.41 30.38
N GLU A 81 21.84 -1.30 30.62
CA GLU A 81 20.43 -1.16 30.26
C GLU A 81 20.33 -1.11 28.73
N ILE A 82 20.01 -2.27 28.14
CA ILE A 82 19.81 -2.39 26.69
C ILE A 82 18.65 -1.47 26.28
N PRO A 83 18.82 -0.63 25.25
CA PRO A 83 17.76 0.23 24.72
C PRO A 83 16.49 -0.57 24.39
N GLN A 84 15.35 -0.09 24.84
CA GLN A 84 14.06 -0.77 24.69
C GLN A 84 13.15 -0.04 23.71
N TRP A 85 12.50 -0.82 22.85
CA TRP A 85 11.50 -0.36 21.90
C TRP A 85 10.21 -1.15 22.12
N PHE A 86 9.07 -0.51 21.88
CA PHE A 86 7.79 -1.20 21.78
C PHE A 86 7.45 -1.37 20.31
N ILE A 87 7.09 -2.60 19.92
CA ILE A 87 6.64 -2.88 18.55
C ILE A 87 5.12 -2.95 18.52
N VAL A 88 4.53 -2.33 17.50
CA VAL A 88 3.09 -2.31 17.26
C VAL A 88 2.87 -2.41 15.75
N SER A 89 1.91 -3.22 15.31
CA SER A 89 1.48 -3.24 13.92
C SER A 89 0.68 -1.98 13.63
N ALA A 90 0.94 -1.38 12.48
CA ALA A 90 0.28 -0.15 12.05
C ALA A 90 -0.20 -0.30 10.61
N ASP A 91 -1.44 0.13 10.37
CA ASP A 91 -2.04 0.21 9.05
C ASP A 91 -1.99 1.65 8.52
N LEU A 92 -1.75 1.79 7.21
CA LEU A 92 -1.84 3.07 6.51
C LEU A 92 -2.96 3.02 5.49
N ILE A 93 -3.89 3.97 5.58
CA ILE A 93 -4.91 4.22 4.55
C ILE A 93 -4.59 5.56 3.88
N LYS A 94 -4.40 5.53 2.57
CA LYS A 94 -4.14 6.72 1.76
C LYS A 94 -5.35 7.04 0.89
N HIS A 95 -5.86 8.27 1.01
CA HIS A 95 -6.91 8.81 0.15
C HIS A 95 -6.37 9.94 -0.72
N GLN A 96 -6.71 9.93 -2.00
CA GLN A 96 -6.37 10.99 -2.94
C GLN A 96 -7.58 11.30 -3.81
N PHE A 97 -7.97 12.57 -3.87
CA PHE A 97 -9.10 13.04 -4.65
C PHE A 97 -8.85 14.42 -5.25
N TYR A 98 -9.64 14.76 -6.27
CA TYR A 98 -9.60 16.05 -6.94
C TYR A 98 -11.02 16.50 -7.29
N ALA A 99 -11.32 17.80 -7.17
CA ALA A 99 -12.61 18.36 -7.53
C ALA A 99 -12.52 19.14 -8.84
N ILE A 100 -13.12 18.63 -9.92
CA ILE A 100 -13.02 19.25 -11.26
C ILE A 100 -13.66 20.63 -11.27
N ASN A 101 -14.81 20.77 -10.60
CA ASN A 101 -15.59 22.00 -10.59
C ASN A 101 -15.21 22.93 -9.41
N GLY A 102 -14.05 22.70 -8.79
CA GLY A 102 -13.67 23.36 -7.54
C GLY A 102 -14.40 22.78 -6.32
N LEU A 103 -14.03 23.28 -5.14
CA LEU A 103 -14.68 22.86 -3.89
C LEU A 103 -16.06 23.49 -3.82
N ILE A 104 -17.09 22.64 -3.85
CA ILE A 104 -18.48 23.06 -3.62
C ILE A 104 -18.59 23.49 -2.16
N GLU A 105 -19.11 24.69 -1.91
CA GLU A 105 -19.25 25.23 -0.56
C GLU A 105 -20.14 24.31 0.30
N GLY A 106 -19.66 23.93 1.49
CA GLY A 106 -20.35 22.99 2.39
C GLY A 106 -20.32 21.52 1.96
N PHE A 107 -19.67 21.17 0.85
CA PHE A 107 -19.51 19.78 0.43
C PHE A 107 -18.49 19.04 1.29
N CYS A 108 -18.88 17.88 1.82
CA CYS A 108 -18.04 17.02 2.62
C CYS A 108 -17.99 15.61 1.99
N ILE A 109 -16.78 15.12 1.74
CA ILE A 109 -16.58 13.74 1.30
C ILE A 109 -16.74 12.84 2.51
N LYS A 110 -17.94 12.26 2.66
CA LYS A 110 -18.25 11.36 3.78
C LYS A 110 -17.74 9.94 3.57
N LYS A 111 -17.53 9.53 2.32
CA LYS A 111 -17.19 8.15 1.94
C LYS A 111 -16.21 8.16 0.77
N PHE A 112 -15.09 7.48 0.95
CA PHE A 112 -14.10 7.24 -0.10
C PHE A 112 -14.28 5.83 -0.65
N PRO A 113 -14.47 5.67 -1.97
CA PRO A 113 -14.42 4.35 -2.60
C PRO A 113 -13.07 3.70 -2.30
N HIS A 114 -13.08 2.50 -1.72
CA HIS A 114 -11.87 1.77 -1.39
C HIS A 114 -11.89 0.41 -2.07
N ILE A 115 -10.79 0.05 -2.73
CA ILE A 115 -10.64 -1.23 -3.43
C ILE A 115 -9.78 -2.14 -2.58
N PHE A 116 -10.28 -3.35 -2.29
CA PHE A 116 -9.52 -4.38 -1.59
C PHE A 116 -8.91 -5.39 -2.57
N GLU A 117 -9.58 -5.63 -3.69
CA GLU A 117 -9.23 -6.68 -4.64
C GLU A 117 -9.64 -6.28 -6.06
N CYS A 118 -8.80 -6.64 -7.03
CA CYS A 118 -9.07 -6.51 -8.45
C CYS A 118 -9.12 -7.90 -9.09
N LEU A 119 -10.27 -8.25 -9.64
CA LEU A 119 -10.51 -9.51 -10.33
C LEU A 119 -10.66 -9.23 -11.83
N SER A 120 -9.85 -9.89 -12.65
CA SER A 120 -9.97 -9.88 -14.10
C SER A 120 -9.99 -11.34 -14.58
N ASP A 121 -10.98 -11.69 -15.41
CA ASP A 121 -11.02 -13.00 -16.04
C ASP A 121 -10.24 -12.94 -17.36
N LYS A 122 -9.07 -13.57 -17.37
CA LYS A 122 -8.18 -13.63 -18.55
C LYS A 122 -8.82 -14.34 -19.74
N PHE A 123 -9.87 -15.15 -19.51
CA PHE A 123 -10.55 -15.93 -20.54
C PHE A 123 -11.89 -15.34 -20.97
N ASP A 124 -12.31 -14.22 -20.38
CA ASP A 124 -13.57 -13.59 -20.75
C ASP A 124 -13.43 -12.83 -22.08
N PRO A 125 -14.18 -13.21 -23.13
CA PRO A 125 -14.16 -12.51 -24.42
C PRO A 125 -14.68 -11.07 -24.33
N GLN A 126 -15.47 -10.72 -23.31
CA GLN A 126 -15.99 -9.36 -23.13
C GLN A 126 -15.04 -8.44 -22.37
N LYS A 127 -13.93 -8.97 -21.80
CA LYS A 127 -12.90 -8.24 -21.05
C LYS A 127 -13.48 -7.21 -20.07
N PHE A 128 -14.12 -7.68 -19.01
CA PHE A 128 -14.49 -6.81 -17.87
C PHE A 128 -13.58 -7.04 -16.66
N VAL A 129 -13.46 -6.00 -15.84
CA VAL A 129 -12.78 -6.04 -14.54
C VAL A 129 -13.82 -5.87 -13.45
N LYS A 130 -13.62 -6.58 -12.34
CA LYS A 130 -14.37 -6.42 -11.11
C LYS A 130 -13.47 -5.91 -10.01
N PHE A 131 -13.75 -4.71 -9.51
CA PHE A 131 -13.21 -4.26 -8.24
C PHE A 131 -14.13 -4.69 -7.11
N VAL A 132 -13.56 -5.31 -6.08
CA VAL A 132 -14.23 -5.64 -4.82
C VAL A 132 -13.68 -4.71 -3.74
N GLY A 133 -14.57 -4.15 -2.94
CA GLY A 133 -14.26 -3.00 -2.12
C GLY A 133 -15.42 -2.57 -1.23
N GLU A 134 -15.44 -1.29 -0.89
CA GLU A 134 -16.51 -0.65 -0.13
C GLU A 134 -16.74 0.78 -0.58
N ASN A 135 -17.88 1.34 -0.14
CA ASN A 135 -18.27 2.73 -0.36
C ASN A 135 -18.45 3.13 -1.83
N PHE A 136 -18.75 2.17 -2.71
CA PHE A 136 -19.09 2.48 -4.09
C PHE A 136 -20.53 3.01 -4.19
N SER A 137 -20.71 4.16 -4.83
CA SER A 137 -22.04 4.69 -5.16
C SER A 137 -22.55 4.06 -6.45
N THR A 138 -23.85 3.81 -6.59
CA THR A 138 -24.43 3.36 -7.88
C THR A 138 -24.32 4.41 -8.98
N LYS A 139 -24.01 5.66 -8.63
CA LYS A 139 -23.75 6.78 -9.54
C LYS A 139 -22.26 7.03 -9.78
N LEU A 140 -21.40 6.13 -9.31
CA LEU A 140 -19.96 6.22 -9.54
C LEU A 140 -19.65 5.86 -10.99
N GLU A 141 -18.84 6.68 -11.64
CA GLU A 141 -18.30 6.43 -12.96
C GLU A 141 -16.87 5.89 -12.84
N VAL A 142 -16.48 5.02 -13.76
CA VAL A 142 -15.12 4.50 -13.86
C VAL A 142 -14.47 5.10 -15.09
N TRP A 143 -13.25 5.58 -14.92
CA TRP A 143 -12.46 6.24 -15.95
C TRP A 143 -11.09 5.58 -16.06
N ILE A 144 -10.64 5.34 -17.28
CA ILE A 144 -9.26 4.94 -17.60
C ILE A 144 -8.64 6.13 -18.32
N GLY A 145 -7.73 6.84 -17.67
CA GLY A 145 -7.24 8.13 -18.19
C GLY A 145 -8.40 9.08 -18.51
N SER A 146 -8.57 9.44 -19.78
CA SER A 146 -9.68 10.28 -20.26
C SER A 146 -10.89 9.49 -20.77
N PHE A 147 -10.82 8.16 -20.80
CA PHE A 147 -11.86 7.31 -21.36
C PHE A 147 -12.85 6.87 -20.27
N GLN A 148 -14.12 7.24 -20.40
CA GLN A 148 -15.18 6.76 -19.51
C GLN A 148 -15.55 5.31 -19.85
N CYS A 149 -15.41 4.42 -18.88
CA CYS A 149 -15.76 3.01 -19.04
C CYS A 149 -17.27 2.78 -18.91
N LYS A 150 -17.77 1.80 -19.68
CA LYS A 150 -19.14 1.32 -19.51
C LYS A 150 -19.23 0.45 -18.26
N ILE A 151 -20.12 0.81 -17.35
CA ILE A 151 -20.43 0.01 -16.16
C ILE A 151 -21.27 -1.21 -16.57
N LYS A 152 -20.87 -2.38 -16.10
CA LYS A 152 -21.61 -3.64 -16.24
C LYS A 152 -22.54 -3.83 -15.04
N ALA A 153 -22.01 -3.68 -13.84
CA ALA A 153 -22.76 -3.77 -12.59
C ALA A 153 -22.07 -2.96 -11.50
N ILE A 154 -22.86 -2.35 -10.61
CA ILE A 154 -22.32 -1.59 -9.48
C ILE A 154 -23.21 -1.76 -8.25
N CYS A 155 -22.58 -2.02 -7.11
CA CYS A 155 -23.20 -2.03 -5.79
C CYS A 155 -22.20 -1.48 -4.77
N ASN A 156 -22.62 -1.32 -3.51
CA ASN A 156 -21.79 -0.71 -2.48
C ASN A 156 -20.43 -1.41 -2.23
N ASN A 157 -20.31 -2.68 -2.62
CA ASN A 157 -19.14 -3.52 -2.34
C ASN A 157 -18.42 -4.02 -3.60
N SER A 158 -18.93 -3.71 -4.80
CA SER A 158 -18.22 -4.04 -6.03
C SER A 158 -18.60 -3.16 -7.22
N VAL A 159 -17.64 -2.94 -8.11
CA VAL A 159 -17.83 -2.27 -9.41
C VAL A 159 -17.29 -3.18 -10.51
N GLU A 160 -18.15 -3.53 -11.47
CA GLU A 160 -17.79 -4.25 -12.69
C GLU A 160 -17.89 -3.31 -13.89
N PHE A 161 -16.84 -3.23 -14.71
CA PHE A 161 -16.81 -2.34 -15.87
C PHE A 161 -16.01 -2.96 -17.02
N TYR A 162 -16.39 -2.60 -18.25
CA TYR A 162 -15.75 -3.08 -19.47
C TYR A 162 -14.45 -2.32 -19.74
N LEU A 163 -13.41 -3.06 -20.13
CA LEU A 163 -12.14 -2.48 -20.57
C LEU A 163 -12.22 -2.04 -22.04
N PRO A 164 -11.66 -0.87 -22.40
CA PRO A 164 -11.52 -0.49 -23.80
C PRO A 164 -10.44 -1.34 -24.47
N THR A 165 -10.62 -1.64 -25.76
CA THR A 165 -9.53 -2.17 -26.58
C THR A 165 -8.47 -1.09 -26.79
N LEU A 166 -7.22 -1.50 -27.02
CA LEU A 166 -6.11 -0.58 -27.30
C LEU A 166 -6.43 0.36 -28.47
N GLU A 167 -7.06 -0.16 -29.52
CA GLU A 167 -7.47 0.62 -30.68
C GLU A 167 -8.53 1.66 -30.31
N THR A 168 -9.57 1.26 -29.57
CA THR A 168 -10.62 2.18 -29.10
C THR A 168 -10.03 3.31 -28.26
N TYR A 169 -9.11 2.96 -27.36
CA TYR A 169 -8.46 3.95 -26.50
C TYR A 169 -7.55 4.90 -27.29
N LYS A 170 -6.73 4.39 -28.22
CA LYS A 170 -5.88 5.23 -29.09
C LYS A 170 -6.69 6.19 -29.94
N ASN A 171 -7.79 5.72 -30.54
CA ASN A 171 -8.69 6.57 -31.33
C ASN A 171 -9.33 7.65 -30.46
N HIS A 172 -9.74 7.31 -29.23
CA HIS A 172 -10.23 8.29 -28.27
C HIS A 172 -9.15 9.34 -27.96
N CYS A 173 -7.92 8.94 -27.63
CA CYS A 173 -6.82 9.86 -27.35
C CYS A 173 -6.49 10.81 -28.51
N GLN A 174 -6.53 10.32 -29.75
CA GLN A 174 -6.31 11.15 -30.95
C GLN A 174 -7.33 12.29 -31.06
N ASN A 175 -8.59 12.05 -30.70
CA ASN A 175 -9.63 13.09 -30.72
C ASN A 175 -9.33 14.24 -29.74
N TYR A 176 -8.49 14.01 -28.74
CA TYR A 176 -8.03 15.02 -27.77
C TYR A 176 -6.60 15.52 -28.05
N GLY A 177 -6.04 15.21 -29.22
CA GLY A 177 -4.69 15.64 -29.61
C GLY A 177 -3.56 14.94 -28.85
N ILE A 178 -3.84 13.84 -28.17
CA ILE A 178 -2.83 13.04 -27.45
C ILE A 178 -2.19 12.07 -28.45
N ALA A 179 -0.85 12.13 -28.58
CA ALA A 179 -0.12 11.29 -29.52
C ALA A 179 -0.29 9.79 -29.19
N SER A 180 -0.76 9.01 -30.17
CA SER A 180 -1.08 7.58 -30.01
C SER A 180 0.13 6.67 -29.78
N SER A 181 1.34 7.16 -30.00
CA SER A 181 2.61 6.44 -29.78
C SER A 181 3.05 6.38 -28.32
N ILE A 182 2.33 7.06 -27.40
CA ILE A 182 2.77 7.26 -26.01
C ILE A 182 1.93 6.44 -25.01
N VAL A 183 0.77 5.91 -25.42
CA VAL A 183 -0.14 5.27 -24.47
C VAL A 183 0.11 3.77 -24.36
N GLU A 184 0.99 3.41 -23.44
CA GLU A 184 1.17 2.02 -22.98
C GLU A 184 0.36 1.72 -21.71
N SER A 185 0.00 2.76 -20.95
CA SER A 185 -0.84 2.62 -19.75
C SER A 185 -1.64 3.89 -19.46
N ALA A 186 -2.67 3.74 -18.63
CA ALA A 186 -3.47 4.84 -18.13
C ALA A 186 -3.99 4.57 -16.70
N PRO A 187 -4.08 5.59 -15.83
CA PRO A 187 -4.58 5.41 -14.47
C PRO A 187 -6.07 5.10 -14.48
N ILE A 188 -6.51 4.26 -13.55
CA ILE A 188 -7.93 4.01 -13.29
C ILE A 188 -8.39 4.96 -12.20
N MET A 189 -9.51 5.64 -12.44
CA MET A 189 -10.07 6.64 -11.54
C MET A 189 -11.56 6.39 -11.38
N PHE A 190 -12.10 6.80 -10.24
CA PHE A 190 -13.53 6.92 -10.07
C PHE A 190 -13.96 8.37 -10.10
N MET A 191 -15.14 8.66 -10.63
CA MET A 191 -15.74 9.98 -10.54
C MET A 191 -17.15 9.86 -9.97
N ASN A 192 -17.53 10.74 -9.05
CA ASN A 192 -18.92 10.81 -8.58
C ASN A 192 -19.74 11.87 -9.33
N GLU A 193 -21.04 11.90 -9.06
CA GLU A 193 -22.00 12.86 -9.62
C GLU A 193 -21.67 14.34 -9.38
N ASN A 194 -20.78 14.65 -8.42
CA ASN A 194 -20.37 16.00 -8.09
C ASN A 194 -19.06 16.41 -8.79
N GLY A 195 -18.50 15.56 -9.66
CA GLY A 195 -17.23 15.82 -10.33
C GLY A 195 -16.00 15.67 -9.42
N ILE A 196 -16.12 14.90 -8.34
CA ILE A 196 -14.97 14.50 -7.52
C ILE A 196 -14.36 13.25 -8.14
N ILE A 197 -13.09 13.37 -8.53
CA ILE A 197 -12.25 12.26 -8.96
C ILE A 197 -11.60 11.63 -7.73
N PHE A 198 -11.69 10.31 -7.59
CA PHE A 198 -10.96 9.51 -6.62
C PHE A 198 -9.87 8.71 -7.34
N HIS A 199 -8.62 8.89 -6.92
CA HIS A 199 -7.49 8.14 -7.47
C HIS A 199 -7.47 6.73 -6.86
N THR A 200 -7.46 5.71 -7.71
CA THR A 200 -7.53 4.30 -7.24
C THR A 200 -6.16 3.69 -6.97
N PHE A 201 -5.08 4.33 -7.44
CA PHE A 201 -3.72 3.76 -7.49
C PHE A 201 -3.55 2.52 -8.36
N PHE A 202 -4.58 2.12 -9.11
CA PHE A 202 -4.48 1.14 -10.19
C PHE A 202 -4.21 1.84 -11.52
N SER A 203 -3.41 1.19 -12.35
CA SER A 203 -3.23 1.55 -13.76
C SER A 203 -3.56 0.37 -14.65
N TYR A 204 -4.18 0.66 -15.80
CA TYR A 204 -4.43 -0.32 -16.85
C TYR A 204 -3.34 -0.21 -17.90
N TYR A 205 -2.71 -1.35 -18.22
CA TYR A 205 -1.65 -1.44 -19.21
C TYR A 205 -2.16 -2.09 -20.48
N PHE A 206 -1.96 -1.42 -21.60
CA PHE A 206 -2.40 -1.85 -22.92
C PHE A 206 -1.31 -2.69 -23.60
N THR A 207 -1.00 -3.84 -23.02
CA THR A 207 -0.01 -4.76 -23.56
C THR A 207 -0.72 -5.85 -24.34
N GLY A 208 -0.44 -5.96 -25.64
CA GLY A 208 -0.99 -7.02 -26.49
C GLY A 208 -0.61 -8.46 -26.10
N LYS A 209 0.07 -8.69 -24.95
CA LYS A 209 0.54 -10.01 -24.49
C LYS A 209 0.32 -10.35 -23.01
N GLU A 210 0.02 -9.40 -22.10
CA GLU A 210 -0.24 -9.71 -20.67
C GLU A 210 -0.69 -8.46 -19.89
N GLU A 211 -1.95 -8.41 -19.46
CA GLU A 211 -2.49 -7.32 -18.62
C GLU A 211 -1.91 -7.43 -17.19
N ILE A 212 -1.01 -6.51 -16.83
CA ILE A 212 -0.44 -6.41 -15.47
C ILE A 212 -1.14 -5.24 -14.79
N PHE A 213 -1.89 -5.51 -13.73
CA PHE A 213 -2.33 -4.45 -12.80
C PHE A 213 -1.15 -4.19 -11.86
N ASP A 214 -0.47 -3.07 -12.03
CA ASP A 214 0.54 -2.67 -11.04
C ASP A 214 -0.19 -2.06 -9.86
N TYR A 215 -0.20 -2.80 -8.75
CA TYR A 215 -0.75 -2.34 -7.48
C TYR A 215 0.15 -1.23 -6.97
N GLY A 216 -0.32 0.02 -7.02
CA GLY A 216 0.28 1.10 -6.27
C GLY A 216 0.17 0.83 -4.77
N LEU A 217 1.13 0.07 -4.23
CA LEU A 217 1.45 -0.11 -2.80
C LEU A 217 0.23 -0.18 -1.88
N ILE A 218 -0.45 -1.32 -1.86
CA ILE A 218 -1.09 -1.81 -0.64
C ILE A 218 -0.18 -2.89 -0.08
N TYR A 219 0.70 -2.49 0.85
CA TYR A 219 1.27 -3.44 1.80
C TYR A 219 0.10 -3.91 2.68
N ARG A 220 -0.57 -4.99 2.29
CA ARG A 220 -1.18 -5.90 3.26
C ARG A 220 -0.12 -6.97 3.54
N GLY A 221 0.80 -6.61 4.43
CA GLY A 221 1.51 -7.58 5.24
C GLY A 221 0.64 -8.01 6.42
#